data_AF-A0A849R4N2-F1
#
_entry.id   AF-A0A849R4N2-F1
#
_cell.length_a   1.000
_cell.length_b   1.000
_cell.length_c   1.000
_cell.angle_alpha   90.00
_cell.angle_beta   90.00
_cell.angle_gamma   90.00
#
_symmetry.space_group_name_H-M   'P 1'
#
loop_
_entity.id
_entity.type
_entity.pdbx_description
1 polymer ?
#
loop_
_entity_poly.entity_id
_entity_poly.type
_entity_poly.pdbx_seq_one_letter_code
_entity_poly.pdbx_strand_id
1 'polypeptide(L)'
;IDLLHAHDWSMFPASINLQAALRKPLVVNYYSLQEQRNPGVCNKFTDAVKQIEWRGSQLSNRILVNEGWMKNELLKCYSPPEKKVNVVDMSNIHWTKDIARDYSWVLKNWESWKYGSCLTKIKN
;
A
#
# COMPACT_ATOMS: atom_id res chain seq x y z
N ILE A 1 -0.30 18.93 6.36
CA ILE A 1 -0.22 17.50 6.01
C ILE A 1 -0.46 17.38 4.51
N ASP A 2 0.56 16.94 3.77
CA ASP A 2 0.50 16.86 2.31
C ASP A 2 0.33 15.42 1.82
N LEU A 3 0.74 14.46 2.63
CA LEU A 3 0.71 13.03 2.36
C LEU A 3 0.62 12.26 3.68
N LEU A 4 -0.06 11.12 3.64
CA LEU A 4 -0.10 10.14 4.73
C LEU A 4 0.85 9.01 4.42
N HIS A 5 1.62 8.57 5.40
CA HIS A 5 2.45 7.37 5.27
C HIS A 5 2.18 6.45 6.45
N ALA A 6 1.65 5.26 6.15
CA ALA A 6 1.31 4.26 7.14
C ALA A 6 2.24 3.06 7.06
N HIS A 7 2.57 2.52 8.22
CA HIS A 7 3.50 1.41 8.37
C HIS A 7 2.76 0.20 8.90
N ASP A 8 2.87 -0.91 8.16
CA ASP A 8 2.31 -2.21 8.50
C ASP A 8 0.78 -2.29 8.54
N TRP A 9 0.27 -3.52 8.44
CA TRP A 9 -1.15 -3.80 8.24
C TRP A 9 -2.04 -3.21 9.33
N SER A 10 -1.56 -3.16 10.57
CA SER A 10 -2.33 -2.65 11.71
C SER A 10 -2.70 -1.18 11.56
N MET A 11 -1.92 -0.39 10.81
CA MET A 11 -2.16 1.04 10.59
C MET A 11 -3.00 1.34 9.34
N PHE A 12 -3.20 0.37 8.45
CA PHE A 12 -3.95 0.59 7.20
C PHE A 12 -5.41 1.00 7.41
N PRO A 13 -6.18 0.42 8.36
CA PRO A 13 -7.56 0.84 8.56
C PRO A 13 -7.66 2.32 8.94
N ALA A 14 -6.81 2.80 9.85
CA ALA A 14 -6.81 4.21 10.25
C ALA A 14 -6.39 5.12 9.09
N SER A 15 -5.32 4.76 8.39
CA SER A 15 -4.77 5.61 7.32
C SER A 15 -5.66 5.69 6.08
N ILE A 16 -6.36 4.61 5.72
CA ILE A 16 -7.38 4.62 4.66
C ILE A 16 -8.53 5.57 5.01
N ASN A 17 -9.01 5.54 6.24
CA ASN A 17 -10.06 6.46 6.68
C ASN A 17 -9.57 7.92 6.69
N LEU A 18 -8.34 8.16 7.15
CA LEU A 18 -7.72 9.50 7.10
C LEU A 18 -7.50 9.99 5.67
N GLN A 19 -7.13 9.10 4.74
CA GLN A 19 -6.97 9.43 3.31
C GLN A 19 -8.26 10.02 2.76
N ALA A 20 -9.40 9.38 3.05
CA ALA A 20 -10.72 9.83 2.63
C ALA A 20 -11.15 11.13 3.32
N ALA A 21 -10.98 11.21 4.65
CA ALA A 21 -11.40 12.36 5.44
C ALA A 21 -10.59 13.62 5.11
N LEU A 22 -9.28 13.49 5.00
CA LEU A 22 -8.37 14.62 4.75
C LEU A 22 -8.20 14.92 3.27
N ARG A 23 -8.67 14.03 2.38
CA ARG A 23 -8.43 14.10 0.93
C ARG A 23 -6.94 14.28 0.63
N LYS A 24 -6.11 13.44 1.23
CA LYS A 24 -4.65 13.42 1.04
C LYS A 24 -4.20 12.06 0.53
N PRO A 25 -3.15 11.97 -0.29
CA PRO A 25 -2.67 10.69 -0.78
C PRO A 25 -2.08 9.83 0.35
N LEU A 26 -2.09 8.51 0.15
CA LEU A 26 -1.62 7.52 1.10
C LEU A 26 -0.48 6.69 0.51
N VAL A 27 0.62 6.61 1.25
CA VAL A 27 1.70 5.64 1.05
C VAL A 27 1.60 4.58 2.15
N VAL A 28 1.80 3.32 1.80
CA VAL A 28 1.83 2.21 2.76
C VAL A 28 3.13 1.43 2.64
N ASN A 29 3.71 1.04 3.77
CA ASN A 29 4.83 0.10 3.82
C ASN A 29 4.36 -1.28 4.24
N TYR A 30 4.78 -2.30 3.49
CA TYR A 30 4.65 -3.70 3.89
C TYR A 30 6.02 -4.25 4.26
N TYR A 31 6.14 -4.72 5.50
CA TYR A 31 7.33 -5.40 6.01
C TYR A 31 7.23 -6.91 5.92
N SER A 32 6.02 -7.45 6.00
CA SER A 32 5.70 -8.88 5.85
C SER A 32 4.24 -9.05 5.47
N LEU A 33 3.88 -10.24 4.99
CA LEU A 33 2.49 -10.64 4.71
C LEU A 33 2.00 -11.68 5.70
N GLN A 34 0.69 -11.72 5.91
CA GLN A 34 0.08 -12.76 6.73
C GLN A 34 0.31 -14.16 6.17
N GLU A 35 0.37 -14.30 4.84
CA GLU A 35 0.70 -15.58 4.19
C GLU A 35 2.13 -16.05 4.51
N GLN A 36 3.05 -15.13 4.75
CA GLN A 36 4.43 -15.47 5.14
C GLN A 36 4.53 -15.77 6.64
N ARG A 37 3.78 -15.03 7.47
CA ARG A 37 3.77 -15.23 8.93
C ARG A 37 3.11 -16.55 9.33
N ASN A 38 2.02 -16.93 8.64
CA ASN A 38 1.26 -18.15 8.92
C ASN A 38 0.78 -18.81 7.62
N PRO A 39 1.68 -19.44 6.85
CA PRO A 39 1.36 -20.04 5.55
C PRO A 39 0.33 -21.14 5.69
N GLY A 40 -0.68 -21.13 4.81
CA GLY A 40 -1.74 -22.16 4.77
C GLY A 40 -2.71 -22.14 5.95
N VAL A 41 -2.53 -21.25 6.94
CA VAL A 41 -3.49 -21.10 8.05
C VAL A 41 -4.70 -20.33 7.54
N CYS A 42 -5.87 -20.93 7.72
CA CYS A 42 -7.17 -20.38 7.36
C CYS A 42 -8.06 -20.34 8.61
N ASN A 43 -8.12 -19.17 9.25
CA ASN A 43 -9.06 -18.88 10.33
C ASN A 43 -9.51 -17.42 10.26
N LYS A 44 -10.57 -17.09 11.02
CA LYS A 44 -11.18 -15.75 10.99
C LYS A 44 -10.20 -14.61 11.27
N PHE A 45 -9.21 -14.85 12.13
CA PHE A 45 -8.21 -13.84 12.48
C PHE A 45 -7.21 -13.63 11.33
N THR A 46 -6.65 -14.72 10.79
CA THR A 46 -5.72 -14.63 9.65
C THR A 46 -6.40 -14.04 8.42
N ASP A 47 -7.66 -14.38 8.19
CA ASP A 47 -8.44 -13.85 7.07
C ASP A 47 -8.73 -12.35 7.24
N ALA A 48 -9.01 -11.90 8.47
CA ALA A 48 -9.18 -10.49 8.76
C ALA A 48 -7.88 -9.71 8.47
N VAL A 49 -6.73 -10.23 8.89
CA VAL A 49 -5.43 -9.58 8.59
C VAL A 49 -5.15 -9.58 7.09
N LYS A 50 -5.35 -10.70 6.38
CA LYS A 50 -5.21 -10.77 4.91
C LYS A 50 -6.13 -9.77 4.20
N GLN A 51 -7.36 -9.56 4.69
CA GLN A 51 -8.26 -8.55 4.14
C GLN A 51 -7.76 -7.12 4.38
N ILE A 52 -7.20 -6.83 5.55
CA ILE A 52 -6.61 -5.51 5.84
C ILE A 52 -5.40 -5.27 4.93
N GLU A 53 -4.52 -6.25 4.79
CA GLU A 53 -3.39 -6.22 3.87
C GLU A 53 -3.85 -6.04 2.42
N TRP A 54 -4.87 -6.77 1.98
CA TRP A 54 -5.45 -6.58 0.65
C TRP A 54 -5.98 -5.15 0.47
N ARG A 55 -6.78 -4.62 1.41
CA ARG A 55 -7.32 -3.25 1.32
C ARG A 55 -6.23 -2.19 1.24
N GLY A 56 -5.15 -2.33 2.02
CA GLY A 56 -3.99 -1.45 1.93
C GLY A 56 -3.39 -1.41 0.52
N SER A 57 -3.28 -2.57 -0.13
CA SER A 57 -2.66 -2.68 -1.47
C SER A 57 -3.56 -2.07 -2.56
N GLN A 58 -4.88 -2.19 -2.41
CA GLN A 58 -5.83 -1.65 -3.37
C GLN A 58 -6.00 -0.13 -3.20
N LEU A 59 -6.13 0.36 -1.97
CA LEU A 59 -6.58 1.73 -1.69
C LEU A 59 -5.47 2.76 -1.50
N SER A 60 -4.24 2.34 -1.18
CA SER A 60 -3.08 3.25 -1.14
C SER A 60 -2.77 3.84 -2.52
N ASN A 61 -2.07 4.96 -2.59
CA ASN A 61 -1.57 5.52 -3.84
C ASN A 61 -0.19 4.95 -4.22
N ARG A 62 0.61 4.55 -3.22
CA ARG A 62 1.92 3.91 -3.39
C ARG A 62 2.14 2.88 -2.29
N ILE A 63 2.79 1.79 -2.66
CA ILE A 63 3.17 0.69 -1.80
C ILE A 63 4.70 0.63 -1.82
N LEU A 64 5.32 0.68 -0.64
CA LEU A 64 6.76 0.43 -0.51
C LEU A 64 6.98 -0.90 0.20
N VAL A 65 8.01 -1.61 -0.25
CA VAL A 65 8.51 -2.84 0.36
C VAL A 65 10.02 -2.76 0.47
N ASN A 66 10.62 -3.52 1.38
CA ASN A 66 12.06 -3.42 1.61
C ASN A 66 12.90 -4.16 0.56
N GLU A 67 12.34 -5.20 -0.06
CA GLU A 67 13.10 -6.11 -0.93
C GLU A 67 12.28 -6.53 -2.17
N GLY A 68 12.99 -6.90 -3.24
CA GLY A 68 12.37 -7.38 -4.48
C GLY A 68 11.55 -8.66 -4.29
N TRP A 69 12.01 -9.56 -3.41
CA TRP A 69 11.23 -10.75 -3.04
C TRP A 69 9.88 -10.38 -2.44
N MET A 70 9.87 -9.42 -1.50
CA MET A 70 8.64 -8.95 -0.86
C MET A 70 7.69 -8.29 -1.86
N LYS A 71 8.20 -7.57 -2.87
CA LYS A 71 7.40 -7.05 -4.00
C LYS A 71 6.70 -8.21 -4.73
N ASN A 72 7.43 -9.28 -5.05
CA ASN A 72 6.88 -10.42 -5.79
C ASN A 72 5.81 -11.15 -4.99
N GLU A 73 6.04 -11.39 -3.70
CA GLU A 73 5.04 -12.03 -2.83
C GLU A 73 3.77 -11.17 -2.69
N LEU A 74 3.92 -9.85 -2.57
CA LEU A 74 2.78 -8.93 -2.50
C LEU A 74 1.97 -8.91 -3.80
N LEU A 75 2.64 -8.94 -4.96
CA LEU A 75 1.98 -9.04 -6.27
C LEU A 75 1.25 -10.38 -6.44
N LYS A 76 1.86 -11.47 -5.98
CA LYS A 76 1.27 -12.81 -6.02
C LYS A 76 0.04 -12.92 -5.10
N CYS A 77 0.12 -12.40 -3.88
CA CYS A 77 -0.96 -12.53 -2.90
C CYS A 77 -2.14 -11.60 -3.18
N TYR A 78 -1.88 -10.35 -3.60
CA TYR A 78 -2.91 -9.31 -3.64
C TYR A 78 -3.08 -8.61 -4.98
N SER A 79 -2.18 -8.86 -5.94
CA SER A 79 -2.23 -8.35 -7.31
C SER A 79 -2.59 -6.86 -7.45
N PRO A 80 -2.01 -5.93 -6.65
CA PRO A 80 -2.19 -4.52 -6.91
C PRO A 80 -1.53 -4.14 -8.25
N PRO A 81 -1.91 -3.01 -8.86
CA PRO A 81 -1.21 -2.50 -10.04
C PRO A 81 0.29 -2.38 -9.78
N GLU A 82 1.12 -3.08 -10.56
CA GLU A 82 2.56 -3.18 -10.30
C GLU A 82 3.24 -1.82 -10.22
N LYS A 83 2.82 -0.87 -11.06
CA LYS A 83 3.31 0.52 -11.06
C LYS A 83 3.16 1.24 -9.71
N LYS A 84 2.33 0.75 -8.79
CA LYS A 84 2.16 1.30 -7.44
C LYS A 84 3.16 0.73 -6.44
N VAL A 85 3.82 -0.38 -6.74
CA VAL A 85 4.72 -1.08 -5.82
C VAL A 85 6.16 -0.70 -6.12
N ASN A 86 6.86 -0.15 -5.14
CA ASN A 86 8.28 0.16 -5.23
C ASN A 86 9.09 -0.54 -4.14
N VAL A 87 10.33 -0.91 -4.48
CA VAL A 87 11.29 -1.42 -3.51
C VAL A 87 12.11 -0.25 -2.99
N VAL A 88 12.20 -0.13 -1.67
CA VAL A 88 13.10 0.79 -0.99
C VAL A 88 13.94 -0.01 0.00
N ASP A 89 15.18 -0.25 -0.38
CA ASP A 89 16.15 -0.96 0.44
C ASP A 89 16.77 -0.02 1.47
N MET A 90 16.45 -0.22 2.75
CA MET A 90 16.97 0.60 3.86
C MET A 90 18.48 0.40 4.11
N SER A 91 19.08 -0.68 3.59
CA SER A 91 20.53 -0.89 3.68
C SER A 91 21.30 -0.04 2.67
N ASN A 92 20.62 0.48 1.64
CA ASN A 92 21.22 1.38 0.66
C ASN A 92 21.45 2.78 1.26
N ILE A 93 22.67 3.31 1.15
CA ILE A 93 23.02 4.66 1.65
C ILE A 93 22.15 5.80 1.08
N HIS A 94 21.42 5.57 0.00
CA HIS A 94 20.53 6.53 -0.64
C HIS A 94 19.03 6.27 -0.40
N TRP A 95 18.65 5.37 0.52
CA TRP A 95 17.26 5.03 0.79
C TRP A 95 16.37 6.24 1.07
N THR A 96 16.89 7.26 1.76
CA THR A 96 16.16 8.51 2.04
C THR A 96 15.78 9.26 0.78
N LYS A 97 16.67 9.28 -0.22
CA LYS A 97 16.40 9.88 -1.54
C LYS A 97 15.39 9.06 -2.31
N ASP A 98 15.43 7.74 -2.20
CA ASP A 98 14.46 6.85 -2.84
C ASP A 98 13.04 7.09 -2.29
N ILE A 99 12.88 7.15 -0.96
CA ILE A 99 11.59 7.50 -0.34
C ILE A 99 11.13 8.90 -0.75
N ALA A 100 12.02 9.90 -0.73
CA ALA A 100 11.66 11.26 -1.12
C ALA A 100 11.20 11.35 -2.59
N ARG A 101 11.80 10.53 -3.48
CA ARG A 101 11.37 10.37 -4.86
C ARG A 101 9.97 9.76 -4.94
N ASP A 102 9.67 8.74 -4.14
CA ASP A 102 8.33 8.14 -4.06
C ASP A 102 7.27 9.14 -3.58
N TYR A 103 7.55 9.92 -2.53
CA TYR A 103 6.63 10.98 -2.09
C TYR A 103 6.41 12.03 -3.18
N SER A 104 7.49 12.48 -3.83
CA SER A 104 7.40 13.44 -4.93
C SER A 104 6.59 12.89 -6.10
N TRP A 105 6.74 11.61 -6.42
CA TRP A 105 5.95 10.93 -7.44
C TRP A 105 4.47 10.88 -7.05
N VAL A 106 4.15 10.52 -5.81
CA VAL A 106 2.76 10.48 -5.33
C VAL A 106 2.11 11.85 -5.40
N LEU A 107 2.77 12.88 -4.86
CA LEU A 107 2.23 14.25 -4.84
C LEU A 107 1.94 14.77 -6.26
N LYS A 108 2.74 14.36 -7.27
CA LYS A 108 2.53 14.73 -8.67
C LYS A 108 1.42 13.94 -9.37
N ASN A 109 1.16 12.69 -8.96
CA ASN A 109 0.33 11.76 -9.75
C ASN A 109 -1.00 11.37 -9.08
N TRP A 110 -1.18 11.58 -7.77
CA TRP A 110 -2.35 11.05 -7.03
C TRP A 110 -3.69 11.67 -7.43
N GLU A 111 -3.71 12.87 -8.03
CA GLU A 111 -4.96 13.50 -8.43
C GLU A 111 -5.65 12.78 -9.59
N SER A 112 -4.87 12.12 -10.47
CA SER A 112 -5.40 11.24 -11.52
C SER A 112 -6.21 10.06 -10.97
N TRP A 113 -5.98 9.70 -9.70
CA TRP A 113 -6.69 8.64 -9.00
C TRP A 113 -8.05 9.08 -8.42
N LYS A 114 -8.31 10.40 -8.28
CA LYS A 114 -9.56 10.94 -7.70
C LYS A 114 -10.82 10.54 -8.49
N TYR A 115 -10.68 10.18 -9.77
CA TYR A 115 -11.80 9.85 -10.67
C TYR A 115 -11.83 8.39 -11.13
N GLY A 116 -10.89 7.55 -10.70
CA GLY A 116 -10.69 6.20 -11.25
C GLY A 116 -11.36 5.05 -10.50
N SER A 117 -11.59 5.16 -9.19
CA SER A 117 -11.95 3.99 -8.37
C SER A 117 -13.26 4.08 -7.59
N CYS A 118 -13.88 5.26 -7.46
CA CYS A 118 -15.05 5.43 -6.56
C CYS A 118 -16.38 5.71 -7.27
N LEU A 119 -16.44 5.97 -8.58
CA LEU A 119 -17.70 6.30 -9.28
C LEU A 119 -17.99 5.49 -10.55
N THR A 120 -17.08 4.65 -11.03
CA THR A 120 -17.27 3.84 -12.25
C THR A 120 -17.97 2.49 -12.01
N LYS A 121 -18.42 2.18 -10.79
CA LYS A 121 -19.21 0.97 -10.49
C LYS A 121 -20.65 1.22 -10.03
N ILE A 122 -21.15 2.45 -10.16
CA ILE A 122 -22.59 2.76 -10.03
C ILE A 122 -23.07 3.36 -11.36
N LYS A 123 -22.90 2.61 -12.45
CA LYS A 123 -23.69 2.79 -13.67
C LYS A 123 -23.92 1.41 -14.30
N ASN A 124 -25.21 1.09 -14.40
CA ASN A 124 -25.88 -0.11 -14.92
C ASN A 124 -26.13 -1.20 -13.88
#